data_AF-A0A1I6D3N2-F1
#
_entry.id   AF-A0A1I6D3N2-F1
#
_cell.length_a   1.000
_cell.length_b   1.000
_cell.length_c   1.000
_cell.angle_alpha   90.00
_cell.angle_beta   90.00
_cell.angle_gamma   90.00
#
_symmetry.space_group_name_H-M   'P 1'
#
loop_
_entity.id
_entity.type
_entity.pdbx_description
1 polymer ?
#
loop_
_entity_poly.entity_id
_entity_poly.type
_entity_poly.pdbx_seq_one_letter_code
_entity_poly.pdbx_strand_id
1 'polypeptide(L)'
;MPTRKQAVLIVHGMGEQVPMQTLRSFVNAVWSSDMDLISTEIPDAETGESPRQKNTVWSKPDPALESFELRRITTERTRNNWRADFYEFYWAHLMQGTQWQHVFPWLFGLLWRNPMTRVPRPVRLAWVLLWIIVLLSAFLAAWVAFPQFKEWVAGWLPVDDGFAEFWGGWIVTAVLLVIFTLMRSILLNRFGDVARYVMATPSNVARRQEIRENGVGLLKRLIDSGEYERIVVAAHSLGTIVALDILNHCFALYNKSFDPEKIGPQPERAKLEQMVRIELGLEEGEGPEDFLAAYQAQQRKAQKELNEQGHPWTVTDFITMGSPLTHSEFLIARDHAELREMQQRRVLPSCPPVLEYDAKTGFRHWTYRSQVVGDVGNRYEAEAPRCPHHSAVFGYTCWTNFYSPHSFVVKGDLISGPVARPFALDRGDKSVSGVRDLPVLNEGLVTHNNYWNCDCRLSTDTGDTPHHVRELRKTLNLNAE
;
A
#
# COMPACT_ATOMS: atom_id res chain seq x y z
N MET A 1 9.92 22.76 -25.72
CA MET A 1 10.24 21.32 -25.48
C MET A 1 8.96 20.50 -25.67
N PRO A 2 9.04 19.23 -26.10
CA PRO A 2 7.87 18.35 -26.17
C PRO A 2 7.24 18.20 -24.78
N THR A 3 5.91 18.11 -24.71
CA THR A 3 5.20 17.90 -23.44
C THR A 3 5.50 16.50 -22.92
N ARG A 4 6.04 16.43 -21.70
CA ARG A 4 6.29 15.17 -20.99
C ARG A 4 5.01 14.78 -20.28
N LYS A 5 4.65 13.49 -20.29
CA LYS A 5 3.43 13.00 -19.62
C LYS A 5 3.77 12.00 -18.54
N GLN A 6 3.07 12.09 -17.43
CA GLN A 6 3.09 11.12 -16.35
C GLN A 6 1.68 10.67 -15.98
N ALA A 7 1.53 9.42 -15.58
CA ALA A 7 0.29 8.88 -15.05
C ALA A 7 0.39 8.71 -13.53
N VAL A 8 -0.70 9.01 -12.82
CA VAL A 8 -0.86 8.70 -11.40
C VAL A 8 -2.04 7.75 -11.24
N LEU A 9 -1.76 6.49 -10.92
CA LEU A 9 -2.76 5.47 -10.67
C LEU A 9 -3.07 5.40 -9.18
N ILE A 10 -4.31 5.73 -8.81
CA ILE A 10 -4.82 5.65 -7.45
C ILE A 10 -5.53 4.32 -7.24
N VAL A 11 -5.06 3.56 -6.25
CA VAL A 11 -5.68 2.31 -5.80
C VAL A 11 -6.22 2.53 -4.39
N HIS A 12 -7.52 2.78 -4.29
CA HIS A 12 -8.15 3.04 -3.00
C HIS A 12 -8.48 1.73 -2.24
N GLY A 13 -8.70 1.87 -0.93
CA GLY A 13 -9.12 0.80 -0.04
C GLY A 13 -10.64 0.65 0.11
N MET A 14 -11.03 -0.15 1.11
CA MET A 14 -12.39 -0.60 1.39
C MET A 14 -13.45 0.51 1.52
N GLY A 15 -14.68 0.16 1.17
CA GLY A 15 -15.91 0.91 1.44
C GLY A 15 -16.80 1.05 0.20
N GLU A 16 -18.10 1.28 0.41
CA GLU A 16 -19.03 1.73 -0.64
C GLU A 16 -18.72 3.19 -1.02
N GLN A 17 -17.53 3.42 -1.58
CA GLN A 17 -17.12 4.73 -2.04
C GLN A 17 -17.76 5.02 -3.39
N VAL A 18 -18.25 6.24 -3.57
CA VAL A 18 -18.79 6.67 -4.87
C VAL A 18 -17.62 6.74 -5.86
N PRO A 19 -17.74 6.14 -7.06
CA PRO A 19 -16.70 6.23 -8.09
C PRO A 19 -16.24 7.68 -8.30
N MET A 20 -14.93 7.88 -8.53
CA MET A 20 -14.28 9.19 -8.72
C MET A 20 -14.20 10.08 -7.48
N GLN A 21 -14.90 9.80 -6.38
CA GLN A 21 -14.86 10.67 -5.19
C GLN A 21 -13.45 10.71 -4.59
N THR A 22 -12.84 9.55 -4.40
CA THR A 22 -11.47 9.42 -3.87
C THR A 22 -10.46 10.03 -4.80
N LEU A 23 -10.55 9.75 -6.11
CA LEU A 23 -9.70 10.38 -7.11
C LEU A 23 -9.80 11.91 -7.09
N ARG A 24 -11.00 12.48 -7.05
CA ARG A 24 -11.20 13.95 -7.02
C ARG A 24 -10.64 14.58 -5.75
N SER A 25 -10.87 13.97 -4.59
CA SER A 25 -10.31 14.43 -3.32
C SER A 25 -8.78 14.41 -3.35
N PHE A 26 -8.18 13.34 -3.89
CA PHE A 26 -6.74 13.23 -4.05
C PHE A 26 -6.18 14.29 -5.00
N VAL A 27 -6.75 14.43 -6.20
CA VAL A 27 -6.35 15.46 -7.19
C VAL A 27 -6.49 16.86 -6.62
N ASN A 28 -7.55 17.14 -5.85
CA ASN A 28 -7.70 18.44 -5.21
C ASN A 28 -6.53 18.75 -4.28
N ALA A 29 -6.10 17.77 -3.48
CA ALA A 29 -5.01 17.94 -2.53
C ALA A 29 -3.62 18.07 -3.18
N VAL A 30 -3.35 17.29 -4.24
CA VAL A 30 -2.00 17.19 -4.83
C VAL A 30 -1.80 18.05 -6.08
N TRP A 31 -2.87 18.55 -6.69
CA TRP A 31 -2.80 19.36 -7.91
C TRP A 31 -3.57 20.68 -7.76
N SER A 32 -4.89 20.63 -7.55
CA SER A 32 -5.72 21.84 -7.65
C SER A 32 -5.40 22.88 -6.58
N SER A 33 -5.00 22.45 -5.38
CA SER A 33 -4.58 23.33 -4.28
C SER A 33 -3.06 23.55 -4.21
N ASP A 34 -2.29 23.10 -5.21
CA ASP A 34 -0.83 23.21 -5.22
C ASP A 34 -0.35 24.36 -6.14
N MET A 35 -0.24 25.56 -5.57
CA MET A 35 0.11 26.77 -6.33
C MET A 35 1.58 26.83 -6.76
N ASP A 36 2.41 25.86 -6.36
CA ASP A 36 3.82 25.78 -6.77
C ASP A 36 3.99 25.13 -8.15
N LEU A 37 3.00 24.35 -8.62
CA LEU A 37 3.07 23.60 -9.88
C LEU A 37 2.98 24.49 -11.12
N ILE A 38 2.19 25.57 -11.05
CA ILE A 38 1.93 26.52 -12.13
C ILE A 38 2.17 27.93 -11.58
N SER A 39 2.63 28.87 -12.41
CA SER A 39 2.73 30.26 -11.95
C SER A 39 1.34 30.82 -11.68
N THR A 40 1.15 31.50 -10.55
CA THR A 40 -0.13 32.13 -10.18
C THR A 40 -0.51 33.28 -11.12
N GLU A 41 0.45 33.83 -11.86
CA GLU A 41 0.25 34.88 -12.86
C GLU A 41 -0.42 34.35 -14.13
N ILE A 42 -0.28 33.05 -14.42
CA ILE A 42 -0.94 32.42 -15.58
C ILE A 42 -2.44 32.35 -15.29
N PRO A 43 -3.30 32.95 -16.14
CA PRO A 43 -4.74 32.93 -15.92
C PRO A 43 -5.28 31.51 -15.75
N ASP A 44 -6.24 31.31 -14.85
CA ASP A 44 -6.96 30.05 -14.69
C ASP A 44 -7.60 29.65 -16.03
N ALA A 45 -7.40 28.41 -16.48
CA ALA A 45 -7.90 27.98 -17.79
C ALA A 45 -9.42 27.77 -17.83
N GLU A 46 -10.08 27.67 -16.68
CA GLU A 46 -11.53 27.57 -16.52
C GLU A 46 -12.18 28.95 -16.39
N THR A 47 -11.63 29.87 -15.59
CA THR A 47 -12.26 31.18 -15.32
C THR A 47 -11.67 32.35 -16.11
N GLY A 48 -10.43 32.23 -16.58
CA GLY A 48 -9.68 33.32 -17.21
C GLY A 48 -9.14 34.37 -16.23
N GLU A 49 -9.27 34.16 -14.92
CA GLU A 49 -8.86 35.12 -13.89
C GLU A 49 -7.37 34.96 -13.51
N SER A 50 -6.73 36.08 -13.15
CA SER A 50 -5.37 36.12 -12.59
C SER A 50 -5.32 37.13 -11.43
N PRO A 51 -4.70 36.81 -10.26
CA PRO A 51 -4.02 35.56 -9.95
C PRO A 51 -4.99 34.39 -9.79
N ARG A 52 -4.63 33.22 -10.33
CA ARG A 52 -5.44 32.00 -10.19
C ARG A 52 -5.52 31.54 -8.73
N GLN A 53 -6.68 31.03 -8.33
CA GLN A 53 -6.93 30.54 -6.97
C GLN A 53 -6.76 29.02 -6.84
N LYS A 54 -6.83 28.30 -7.97
CA LYS A 54 -6.68 26.85 -8.06
C LYS A 54 -6.05 26.48 -9.41
N ASN A 55 -5.53 25.26 -9.52
CA ASN A 55 -5.14 24.69 -10.80
C ASN A 55 -6.30 23.93 -11.43
N THR A 56 -6.57 24.23 -12.70
CA THR A 56 -7.65 23.63 -13.47
C THR A 56 -7.36 22.16 -13.78
N VAL A 57 -8.42 21.35 -13.81
CA VAL A 57 -8.39 19.95 -14.23
C VAL A 57 -9.58 19.63 -15.11
N TRP A 58 -9.44 18.67 -16.02
CA TRP A 58 -10.52 18.23 -16.90
C TRP A 58 -10.78 16.74 -16.78
N SER A 59 -12.04 16.37 -16.73
CA SER A 59 -12.45 14.96 -16.76
C SER A 59 -12.70 14.51 -18.20
N LYS A 60 -11.94 13.51 -18.67
CA LYS A 60 -12.03 12.97 -20.02
C LYS A 60 -12.33 11.47 -20.00
N PRO A 61 -13.17 10.95 -20.92
CA PRO A 61 -13.27 9.51 -21.12
C PRO A 61 -11.91 8.96 -21.56
N ASP A 62 -11.60 7.75 -21.15
CA ASP A 62 -10.34 7.09 -21.50
C ASP A 62 -10.58 5.59 -21.73
N PRO A 63 -10.24 5.05 -22.93
CA PRO A 63 -10.37 3.63 -23.22
C PRO A 63 -9.61 2.72 -22.25
N ALA A 64 -8.52 3.21 -21.63
CA ALA A 64 -7.73 2.43 -20.69
C ALA A 64 -8.51 2.01 -19.44
N LEU A 65 -9.58 2.72 -19.08
CA LEU A 65 -10.38 2.42 -17.89
C LEU A 65 -11.42 1.31 -18.10
N GLU A 66 -11.79 1.02 -19.35
CA GLU A 66 -12.83 0.03 -19.71
C GLU A 66 -14.13 0.16 -18.88
N SER A 67 -14.47 1.39 -18.48
CA SER A 67 -15.63 1.71 -17.66
C SER A 67 -16.25 3.02 -18.10
N PHE A 68 -17.58 3.06 -18.15
CA PHE A 68 -18.34 4.27 -18.47
C PHE A 68 -18.49 5.20 -17.26
N GLU A 69 -18.31 4.69 -16.05
CA GLU A 69 -18.42 5.45 -14.79
C GLU A 69 -17.10 6.13 -14.40
N LEU A 70 -15.97 5.56 -14.84
CA LEU A 70 -14.65 6.11 -14.55
C LEU A 70 -14.19 7.06 -15.66
N ARG A 71 -13.43 8.09 -15.27
CA ARG A 71 -12.83 9.05 -16.20
C ARG A 71 -11.40 9.35 -15.81
N ARG A 72 -10.54 9.59 -16.80
CA ARG A 72 -9.22 10.16 -16.55
C ARG A 72 -9.39 11.62 -16.15
N ILE A 73 -8.69 12.05 -15.10
CA ILE A 73 -8.55 13.48 -14.80
C ILE A 73 -7.21 13.95 -15.37
N THR A 74 -7.25 14.85 -16.35
CA THR A 74 -6.06 15.41 -17.00
C THR A 74 -5.83 16.85 -16.54
N THR A 75 -4.57 17.25 -16.51
CA THR A 75 -4.18 18.55 -15.97
C THR A 75 -3.65 19.52 -17.03
N GLU A 76 -3.46 20.76 -16.59
CA GLU A 76 -2.56 21.71 -17.26
C GLU A 76 -1.09 21.25 -17.17
N ARG A 77 -0.22 22.00 -17.84
CA ARG A 77 1.22 21.77 -17.79
C ARG A 77 1.82 22.45 -16.57
N THR A 78 2.73 21.77 -15.90
CA THR A 78 3.55 22.37 -14.84
C THR A 78 4.61 23.31 -15.43
N ARG A 79 5.32 24.05 -14.57
CA ARG A 79 6.45 24.91 -14.94
C ARG A 79 7.54 24.16 -15.73
N ASN A 80 7.77 22.87 -15.44
CA ASN A 80 8.73 22.02 -16.17
C ASN A 80 8.09 21.25 -17.35
N ASN A 81 6.97 21.73 -17.89
CA ASN A 81 6.29 21.20 -19.08
C ASN A 81 5.80 19.74 -18.93
N TRP A 82 5.55 19.29 -17.70
CA TRP A 82 4.91 18.02 -17.41
C TRP A 82 3.39 18.16 -17.42
N ARG A 83 2.70 17.15 -17.95
CA ARG A 83 1.26 16.96 -17.77
C ARG A 83 1.01 15.70 -16.94
N ALA A 84 0.14 15.79 -15.95
CA ALA A 84 -0.27 14.64 -15.14
C ALA A 84 -1.65 14.16 -15.59
N ASP A 85 -1.79 12.84 -15.71
CA ASP A 85 -3.04 12.16 -16.00
C ASP A 85 -3.35 11.20 -14.83
N PHE A 86 -4.45 11.46 -14.11
CA PHE A 86 -4.85 10.70 -12.93
C PHE A 86 -5.91 9.65 -13.28
N TYR A 87 -5.70 8.46 -12.74
CA TYR A 87 -6.55 7.28 -12.93
C TYR A 87 -6.95 6.69 -11.58
N GLU A 88 -8.13 6.09 -11.52
CA GLU A 88 -8.60 5.35 -10.34
C GLU A 88 -8.80 3.89 -10.72
N PHE A 89 -8.18 2.98 -9.98
CA PHE A 89 -8.54 1.57 -10.03
C PHE A 89 -9.65 1.30 -9.01
N TYR A 90 -10.90 1.36 -9.49
CA TYR A 90 -12.09 1.13 -8.69
C TYR A 90 -12.51 -0.35 -8.73
N TRP A 91 -12.43 -1.03 -7.59
CA TRP A 91 -12.73 -2.47 -7.47
C TRP A 91 -13.81 -2.80 -6.43
N ALA A 92 -14.30 -1.81 -5.67
CA ALA A 92 -15.25 -2.05 -4.58
C ALA A 92 -16.55 -2.75 -5.03
N HIS A 93 -17.01 -2.49 -6.25
CA HIS A 93 -18.19 -3.13 -6.84
C HIS A 93 -18.07 -4.66 -6.99
N LEU A 94 -16.86 -5.21 -7.06
CA LEU A 94 -16.64 -6.65 -7.15
C LEU A 94 -16.79 -7.37 -5.80
N MET A 95 -16.84 -6.61 -4.71
CA MET A 95 -16.84 -7.12 -3.32
C MET A 95 -18.21 -7.00 -2.65
N GLN A 96 -19.28 -6.99 -3.44
CA GLN A 96 -20.65 -6.94 -2.94
C GLN A 96 -21.07 -8.21 -2.17
N GLY A 97 -22.10 -8.07 -1.32
CA GLY A 97 -22.75 -9.20 -0.64
C GLY A 97 -21.96 -9.79 0.51
N THR A 98 -21.33 -8.95 1.35
CA THR A 98 -20.59 -9.41 2.53
C THR A 98 -21.51 -10.02 3.57
N GLN A 99 -21.57 -11.36 3.57
CA GLN A 99 -22.35 -12.16 4.51
C GLN A 99 -21.51 -12.57 5.73
N TRP A 100 -22.17 -12.71 6.88
CA TRP A 100 -21.60 -13.12 8.17
C TRP A 100 -20.66 -14.34 8.11
N GLN A 101 -20.96 -15.31 7.24
CA GLN A 101 -20.16 -16.52 7.03
C GLN A 101 -18.72 -16.27 6.57
N HIS A 102 -18.41 -15.11 6.00
CA HIS A 102 -17.04 -14.75 5.58
C HIS A 102 -16.24 -14.05 6.67
N VAL A 103 -16.92 -13.48 7.67
CA VAL A 103 -16.29 -12.64 8.69
C VAL A 103 -16.06 -13.41 9.99
N PHE A 104 -16.94 -14.35 10.32
CA PHE A 104 -16.78 -15.20 11.50
C PHE A 104 -15.51 -16.07 11.47
N PRO A 105 -15.16 -16.80 10.38
CA PRO A 105 -13.93 -17.60 10.35
C PRO A 105 -12.66 -16.74 10.52
N TRP A 106 -12.66 -15.53 9.97
CA TRP A 106 -11.58 -14.56 10.19
C TRP A 106 -11.51 -14.15 11.65
N LEU A 107 -12.64 -13.73 12.24
CA LEU A 107 -12.71 -13.29 13.62
C LEU A 107 -12.33 -14.40 14.62
N PHE A 108 -12.78 -15.64 14.38
CA PHE A 108 -12.36 -16.80 15.17
C PHE A 108 -10.87 -17.12 14.98
N GLY A 109 -10.36 -17.00 13.75
CA GLY A 109 -8.93 -17.12 13.46
C GLY A 109 -8.10 -16.06 14.18
N LEU A 110 -8.60 -14.83 14.31
CA LEU A 110 -7.96 -13.76 15.08
C LEU A 110 -7.99 -14.04 16.59
N LEU A 111 -9.15 -14.43 17.13
CA LEU A 111 -9.37 -14.69 18.55
C LEU A 111 -8.52 -15.87 19.03
N TRP A 112 -8.54 -16.99 18.29
CA TRP A 112 -7.92 -18.25 18.72
C TRP A 112 -6.44 -18.41 18.34
N ARG A 113 -5.80 -17.34 17.87
CA ARG A 113 -4.35 -17.31 17.59
C ARG A 113 -3.54 -17.26 18.89
N ASN A 114 -2.40 -17.95 18.90
CA ASN A 114 -1.52 -17.99 20.07
C ASN A 114 -0.97 -16.57 20.39
N PRO A 115 -1.26 -16.01 21.57
CA PRO A 115 -0.92 -14.62 21.91
C PRO A 115 0.57 -14.34 22.08
N MET A 116 1.36 -15.37 22.39
CA MET A 116 2.79 -15.23 22.69
C MET A 116 3.65 -15.24 21.42
N THR A 117 3.19 -15.92 20.37
CA THR A 117 3.95 -16.15 19.13
C THR A 117 3.31 -15.55 17.88
N ARG A 118 1.99 -15.30 17.85
CA ARG A 118 1.24 -14.97 16.62
C ARG A 118 0.49 -13.63 16.66
N VAL A 119 0.63 -12.85 17.73
CA VAL A 119 0.02 -11.51 17.85
C VAL A 119 1.11 -10.45 18.00
N PRO A 120 1.30 -9.57 16.99
CA PRO A 120 2.29 -8.50 17.06
C PRO A 120 2.06 -7.59 18.27
N ARG A 121 3.15 -7.13 18.91
CA ARG A 121 3.09 -6.27 20.10
C ARG A 121 2.18 -5.03 19.92
N PRO A 122 2.20 -4.31 18.77
CA PRO A 122 1.38 -3.11 18.58
C PRO A 122 -0.13 -3.39 18.64
N VAL A 123 -0.58 -4.54 18.15
CA VAL A 123 -2.01 -4.89 18.09
C VAL A 123 -2.48 -5.75 19.27
N ARG A 124 -1.56 -6.17 20.16
CA ARG A 124 -1.86 -7.04 21.30
C ARG A 124 -2.91 -6.44 22.23
N LEU A 125 -2.87 -5.13 22.47
CA LEU A 125 -3.85 -4.47 23.33
C LEU A 125 -5.25 -4.46 22.68
N ALA A 126 -5.33 -4.22 21.37
CA ALA A 126 -6.58 -4.34 20.62
C ALA A 126 -7.12 -5.78 20.63
N TRP A 127 -6.23 -6.78 20.55
CA TRP A 127 -6.59 -8.19 20.65
C TRP A 127 -7.13 -8.56 22.05
N VAL A 128 -6.52 -8.06 23.13
CA VAL A 128 -7.03 -8.23 24.50
C VAL A 128 -8.39 -7.55 24.67
N LEU A 129 -8.56 -6.33 24.16
CA LEU A 129 -9.85 -5.64 24.20
C LEU A 129 -10.93 -6.39 23.42
N LEU A 130 -10.57 -6.99 22.27
CA LEU A 130 -11.47 -7.84 21.51
C LEU A 130 -11.93 -9.04 22.34
N TRP A 131 -11.01 -9.72 23.05
CA TRP A 131 -11.35 -10.79 23.98
C TRP A 131 -12.24 -10.32 25.13
N ILE A 132 -11.96 -9.15 25.72
CA ILE A 132 -12.80 -8.58 26.77
C ILE A 132 -14.23 -8.35 26.26
N ILE A 133 -14.39 -7.79 25.05
CA ILE A 133 -15.71 -7.58 24.44
C ILE A 133 -16.43 -8.90 24.21
N VAL A 134 -15.72 -9.92 23.71
CA VAL A 134 -16.29 -11.26 23.47
C VAL A 134 -16.71 -11.92 24.78
N LEU A 135 -15.85 -11.90 25.81
CA LEU A 135 -16.15 -12.47 27.12
C LEU A 135 -17.27 -11.71 27.83
N LEU A 136 -17.29 -10.39 27.76
CA LEU A 136 -18.36 -9.56 28.31
C LEU A 136 -19.68 -9.86 27.61
N SER A 137 -19.67 -9.97 26.29
CA SER A 137 -20.86 -10.29 25.50
C SER A 137 -21.37 -11.71 25.82
N ALA A 138 -20.47 -12.68 25.97
CA ALA A 138 -20.82 -14.04 26.41
C ALA A 138 -21.39 -14.07 27.84
N PHE A 139 -20.80 -13.30 28.76
CA PHE A 139 -21.27 -13.16 30.13
C PHE A 139 -22.67 -12.54 30.20
N LEU A 140 -22.88 -11.41 29.51
CA LEU A 140 -24.17 -10.73 29.44
C LEU A 140 -25.24 -11.61 28.77
N ALA A 141 -24.87 -12.33 27.71
CA ALA A 141 -25.77 -13.30 27.07
C ALA A 141 -26.14 -14.44 28.01
N ALA A 142 -25.18 -14.99 28.77
CA ALA A 142 -25.43 -16.04 29.74
C ALA A 142 -26.32 -15.56 30.90
N TRP A 143 -26.13 -14.31 31.37
CA TRP A 143 -26.97 -13.67 32.37
C TRP A 143 -28.44 -13.56 31.94
N VAL A 144 -28.69 -13.28 30.65
CA VAL A 144 -30.06 -13.21 30.11
C VAL A 144 -30.64 -14.61 29.84
N ALA A 145 -29.84 -15.53 29.31
CA ALA A 145 -30.31 -16.82 28.84
C ALA A 145 -30.49 -17.88 29.95
N PHE A 146 -29.75 -17.78 31.06
CA PHE A 146 -29.70 -18.80 32.10
C PHE A 146 -30.10 -18.24 33.48
N PRO A 147 -31.33 -18.51 33.96
CA PRO A 147 -31.81 -18.03 35.26
C PRO A 147 -30.91 -18.44 36.44
N GLN A 148 -30.39 -19.67 36.41
CA GLN A 148 -29.46 -20.18 37.44
C GLN A 148 -28.15 -19.40 37.50
N PHE A 149 -27.66 -18.89 36.37
CA PHE A 149 -26.46 -18.07 36.31
C PHE A 149 -26.71 -16.67 36.86
N LYS A 150 -27.90 -16.11 36.59
CA LYS A 150 -28.36 -14.83 37.17
C LYS A 150 -28.41 -14.91 38.70
N GLU A 151 -29.03 -15.96 39.25
CA GLU A 151 -29.08 -16.20 40.70
C GLU A 151 -27.68 -16.39 41.30
N TRP A 152 -26.83 -17.17 40.62
CA TRP A 152 -25.44 -17.37 41.05
C TRP A 152 -24.70 -16.04 41.16
N VAL A 153 -24.73 -15.17 40.16
CA VAL A 153 -24.02 -13.88 40.20
C VAL A 153 -24.67 -12.91 41.20
N ALA A 154 -26.00 -12.91 41.36
CA ALA A 154 -26.69 -12.10 42.36
C ALA A 154 -26.27 -12.45 43.80
N GLY A 155 -25.84 -13.70 44.05
CA GLY A 155 -25.28 -14.10 45.35
C GLY A 155 -23.90 -13.48 45.68
N TRP A 156 -23.19 -12.91 44.70
CA TRP A 156 -21.86 -12.29 44.89
C TRP A 156 -21.90 -10.76 44.85
N LEU A 157 -22.96 -10.16 44.31
CA LEU A 157 -23.13 -8.71 44.19
C LEU A 157 -24.37 -8.30 44.99
N PRO A 158 -24.24 -7.48 46.05
CA PRO A 158 -25.41 -6.96 46.77
C PRO A 158 -26.10 -5.92 45.89
N VAL A 159 -27.06 -6.34 45.07
CA VAL A 159 -27.85 -5.46 44.20
C VAL A 159 -29.26 -5.34 44.78
N ASP A 160 -29.74 -4.12 45.02
CA ASP A 160 -31.10 -3.89 45.54
C ASP A 160 -32.18 -4.49 44.61
N ASP A 161 -33.03 -5.35 45.17
CA ASP A 161 -33.93 -6.27 44.47
C ASP A 161 -34.89 -5.56 43.48
N GLY A 162 -35.38 -4.36 43.81
CA GLY A 162 -36.45 -3.70 43.04
C GLY A 162 -36.02 -3.03 41.73
N PHE A 163 -34.80 -2.46 41.67
CA PHE A 163 -34.32 -1.73 40.48
C PHE A 163 -33.59 -2.66 39.51
N ALA A 164 -32.83 -3.62 40.05
CA ALA A 164 -32.03 -4.56 39.28
C ALA A 164 -32.87 -5.63 38.56
N GLU A 165 -33.98 -6.08 39.14
CA GLU A 165 -34.84 -7.09 38.50
C GLU A 165 -35.60 -6.55 37.30
N PHE A 166 -36.11 -5.32 37.38
CA PHE A 166 -36.91 -4.72 36.30
C PHE A 166 -36.04 -4.03 35.25
N TRP A 167 -35.14 -3.13 35.63
CA TRP A 167 -34.33 -2.37 34.67
C TRP A 167 -33.05 -3.09 34.25
N GLY A 168 -32.49 -3.97 35.08
CA GLY A 168 -31.23 -4.65 34.78
C GLY A 168 -31.29 -5.51 33.52
N GLY A 169 -32.38 -6.26 33.31
CA GLY A 169 -32.57 -7.05 32.09
C GLY A 169 -32.69 -6.19 30.82
N TRP A 170 -33.43 -5.08 30.90
CA TRP A 170 -33.60 -4.14 29.78
C TRP A 170 -32.31 -3.36 29.47
N ILE A 171 -31.57 -2.93 30.50
CA ILE A 171 -30.28 -2.24 30.33
C ILE A 171 -29.26 -3.20 29.70
N VAL A 172 -29.15 -4.44 30.20
CA VAL A 172 -28.25 -5.45 29.62
C VAL A 172 -28.64 -5.75 28.17
N THR A 173 -29.92 -5.91 27.88
CA THR A 173 -30.42 -6.15 26.52
C THR A 173 -30.14 -4.95 25.60
N ALA A 174 -30.33 -3.72 26.09
CA ALA A 174 -30.02 -2.50 25.35
C ALA A 174 -28.52 -2.36 25.10
N VAL A 175 -27.67 -2.65 26.08
CA VAL A 175 -26.21 -2.67 25.94
C VAL A 175 -25.78 -3.75 24.94
N LEU A 176 -26.34 -4.96 25.01
CA LEU A 176 -26.09 -6.01 24.03
C LEU A 176 -26.56 -5.62 22.62
N LEU A 177 -27.70 -4.94 22.49
CA LEU A 177 -28.18 -4.41 21.21
C LEU A 177 -27.25 -3.33 20.67
N VAL A 178 -26.78 -2.42 21.51
CA VAL A 178 -25.82 -1.36 21.12
C VAL A 178 -24.48 -1.99 20.72
N ILE A 179 -23.95 -2.92 21.52
CA ILE A 179 -22.73 -3.66 21.18
C ILE A 179 -22.93 -4.43 19.88
N PHE A 180 -24.05 -5.16 19.72
CA PHE A 180 -24.34 -5.93 18.52
C PHE A 180 -24.49 -5.06 17.27
N THR A 181 -25.21 -3.94 17.36
CA THR A 181 -25.38 -3.00 16.24
C THR A 181 -24.08 -2.30 15.87
N LEU A 182 -23.29 -1.87 16.88
CA LEU A 182 -21.97 -1.29 16.68
C LEU A 182 -21.00 -2.32 16.08
N MET A 183 -20.94 -3.53 16.63
CA MET A 183 -20.15 -4.65 16.11
C MET A 183 -20.58 -5.00 14.69
N ARG A 184 -21.88 -5.11 14.40
CA ARG A 184 -22.39 -5.38 13.06
C ARG A 184 -21.94 -4.32 12.07
N SER A 185 -22.08 -3.04 12.42
CA SER A 185 -21.67 -1.92 11.57
C SER A 185 -20.16 -1.90 11.31
N ILE A 186 -19.34 -2.04 12.36
CA ILE A 186 -17.88 -2.02 12.24
C ILE A 186 -17.37 -3.30 11.54
N LEU A 187 -17.83 -4.47 11.96
CA LEU A 187 -17.29 -5.75 11.52
C LEU A 187 -17.72 -6.11 10.09
N LEU A 188 -18.97 -5.83 9.70
CA LEU A 188 -19.43 -6.10 8.33
C LEU A 188 -19.00 -5.01 7.34
N ASN A 189 -19.17 -3.73 7.68
CA ASN A 189 -18.98 -2.65 6.70
C ASN A 189 -17.52 -2.16 6.63
N ARG A 190 -16.71 -2.34 7.69
CA ARG A 190 -15.31 -1.84 7.75
C ARG A 190 -14.24 -2.93 7.84
N PHE A 191 -14.56 -4.15 8.24
CA PHE A 191 -13.59 -5.27 8.28
C PHE A 191 -13.94 -6.43 7.35
N GLY A 192 -15.18 -6.50 6.86
CA GLY A 192 -15.65 -7.57 5.99
C GLY A 192 -14.86 -7.71 4.68
N ASP A 193 -14.49 -6.60 4.05
CA ASP A 193 -13.75 -6.65 2.77
C ASP A 193 -12.24 -6.90 2.98
N VAL A 194 -11.66 -6.49 4.13
CA VAL A 194 -10.29 -6.86 4.54
C VAL A 194 -10.25 -8.36 4.74
N ALA A 195 -11.18 -8.93 5.51
CA ALA A 195 -11.24 -10.37 5.73
C ALA A 195 -11.37 -11.13 4.42
N ARG A 196 -12.20 -10.67 3.47
CA ARG A 196 -12.39 -11.35 2.18
C ARG A 196 -11.20 -11.26 1.23
N TYR A 197 -10.53 -10.11 1.15
CA TYR A 197 -9.37 -9.96 0.28
C TYR A 197 -8.13 -10.65 0.86
N VAL A 198 -7.94 -10.53 2.17
CA VAL A 198 -6.76 -11.05 2.86
C VAL A 198 -6.89 -12.57 3.09
N MET A 199 -8.07 -13.09 3.41
CA MET A 199 -8.25 -14.53 3.55
C MET A 199 -8.39 -15.23 2.19
N ALA A 200 -7.48 -16.16 1.92
CA ALA A 200 -7.54 -17.08 0.78
C ALA A 200 -8.56 -18.22 1.01
N THR A 201 -9.84 -17.90 1.25
CA THR A 201 -10.91 -18.91 1.23
C THR A 201 -11.36 -19.19 -0.22
N PRO A 202 -11.71 -20.44 -0.59
CA PRO A 202 -12.06 -20.81 -1.97
C PRO A 202 -13.15 -19.94 -2.63
N SER A 203 -14.14 -19.47 -1.86
CA SER A 203 -15.20 -18.58 -2.34
C SER A 203 -14.72 -17.19 -2.77
N ASN A 204 -13.55 -16.74 -2.31
CA ASN A 204 -13.00 -15.41 -2.60
C ASN A 204 -11.92 -15.44 -3.70
N VAL A 205 -11.47 -16.63 -4.13
CA VAL A 205 -10.39 -16.76 -5.13
C VAL A 205 -10.79 -16.16 -6.47
N ALA A 206 -12.03 -16.42 -6.93
CA ALA A 206 -12.52 -15.88 -8.20
C ALA A 206 -12.58 -14.34 -8.19
N ARG A 207 -13.07 -13.73 -7.10
CA ARG A 207 -13.12 -12.26 -6.97
C ARG A 207 -11.73 -11.64 -6.85
N ARG A 208 -10.82 -12.28 -6.11
CA ARG A 208 -9.42 -11.82 -6.04
C ARG A 208 -8.73 -11.91 -7.41
N GLN A 209 -8.98 -12.97 -8.16
CA GLN A 209 -8.47 -13.12 -9.52
C GLN A 209 -8.99 -12.00 -10.43
N GLU A 210 -10.31 -11.76 -10.42
CA GLU A 210 -10.95 -10.70 -11.21
C GLU A 210 -10.40 -9.31 -10.88
N ILE A 211 -10.24 -8.99 -9.58
CA ILE A 211 -9.62 -7.73 -9.13
C ILE A 211 -8.17 -7.61 -9.65
N ARG A 212 -7.38 -8.67 -9.53
CA ARG A 212 -5.98 -8.66 -9.98
C ARG A 212 -5.87 -8.54 -11.50
N GLU A 213 -6.71 -9.27 -12.24
CA GLU A 213 -6.75 -9.25 -13.69
C GLU A 213 -7.13 -7.86 -14.22
N ASN A 214 -8.19 -7.25 -13.68
CA ASN A 214 -8.61 -5.90 -14.07
C ASN A 214 -7.53 -4.85 -13.73
N GLY A 215 -6.90 -4.97 -12.55
CA GLY A 215 -5.84 -4.06 -12.12
C GLY A 215 -4.57 -4.17 -12.96
N VAL A 216 -4.12 -5.41 -13.24
CA VAL A 216 -3.00 -5.68 -14.14
C VAL A 216 -3.34 -5.21 -15.56
N GLY A 217 -4.56 -5.43 -16.04
CA GLY A 217 -5.02 -4.98 -17.35
C GLY A 217 -4.97 -3.45 -17.50
N LEU A 218 -5.45 -2.71 -16.50
CA LEU A 218 -5.34 -1.25 -16.48
C LEU A 218 -3.89 -0.78 -16.51
N LEU A 219 -3.03 -1.29 -15.62
CA LEU A 219 -1.62 -0.89 -15.58
C LEU A 219 -0.88 -1.24 -16.87
N LYS A 220 -1.16 -2.42 -17.44
CA LYS A 220 -0.64 -2.88 -18.72
C LYS A 220 -1.01 -1.91 -19.85
N ARG A 221 -2.27 -1.48 -19.94
CA ARG A 221 -2.71 -0.50 -20.95
C ARG A 221 -2.01 0.85 -20.79
N LEU A 222 -1.75 1.30 -19.56
CA LEU A 222 -0.99 2.52 -19.32
C LEU A 222 0.46 2.39 -19.79
N ILE A 223 1.12 1.27 -19.49
CA ILE A 223 2.48 0.97 -19.93
C ILE A 223 2.57 0.86 -21.46
N ASP A 224 1.73 0.00 -22.06
CA ASP A 224 1.77 -0.30 -23.49
C ASP A 224 1.33 0.87 -24.37
N SER A 225 0.62 1.85 -23.82
CA SER A 225 0.26 3.08 -24.54
C SER A 225 1.50 3.83 -25.06
N GLY A 226 2.65 3.69 -24.39
CA GLY A 226 3.86 4.46 -24.67
C GLY A 226 3.70 5.97 -24.47
N GLU A 227 2.55 6.44 -23.95
CA GLU A 227 2.28 7.87 -23.77
C GLU A 227 2.99 8.45 -22.56
N TYR A 228 3.27 7.62 -21.54
CA TYR A 228 3.76 8.05 -20.24
C TYR A 228 5.23 7.72 -20.06
N GLU A 229 6.05 8.73 -19.79
CA GLU A 229 7.46 8.54 -19.40
C GLU A 229 7.59 7.99 -17.97
N ARG A 230 6.56 8.23 -17.15
CA ARG A 230 6.54 7.90 -15.72
C ARG A 230 5.13 7.53 -15.27
N ILE A 231 5.03 6.44 -14.52
CA ILE A 231 3.80 6.03 -13.84
C ILE A 231 4.08 5.97 -12.34
N VAL A 232 3.24 6.64 -11.56
CA VAL A 232 3.23 6.57 -10.10
C VAL A 232 2.00 5.78 -9.65
N VAL A 233 2.20 4.74 -8.87
CA VAL A 233 1.10 3.99 -8.25
C VAL A 233 0.98 4.43 -6.81
N ALA A 234 -0.08 5.17 -6.48
CA ALA A 234 -0.39 5.60 -5.12
C ALA A 234 -1.58 4.81 -4.58
N ALA A 235 -1.42 4.23 -3.40
CA ALA A 235 -2.41 3.32 -2.84
C ALA A 235 -2.71 3.66 -1.39
N HIS A 236 -3.97 3.49 -1.00
CA HIS A 236 -4.44 3.79 0.35
C HIS A 236 -5.09 2.57 1.01
N SER A 237 -4.83 2.36 2.31
CA SER A 237 -5.46 1.32 3.12
C SER A 237 -5.33 -0.07 2.47
N LEU A 238 -6.40 -0.87 2.43
CA LEU A 238 -6.43 -2.19 1.77
C LEU A 238 -5.98 -2.13 0.29
N GLY A 239 -6.17 -1.00 -0.39
CA GLY A 239 -5.69 -0.78 -1.75
C GLY A 239 -4.18 -0.94 -1.89
N THR A 240 -3.40 -0.77 -0.81
CA THR A 240 -1.95 -1.01 -0.82
C THR A 240 -1.58 -2.47 -1.04
N ILE A 241 -2.36 -3.43 -0.52
CA ILE A 241 -2.15 -4.86 -0.78
C ILE A 241 -2.52 -5.18 -2.23
N VAL A 242 -3.65 -4.63 -2.71
CA VAL A 242 -4.11 -4.78 -4.09
C VAL A 242 -3.09 -4.24 -5.09
N ALA A 243 -2.58 -3.04 -4.85
CA ALA A 243 -1.57 -2.42 -5.67
C ALA A 243 -0.25 -3.21 -5.67
N LEU A 244 0.18 -3.74 -4.52
CA LEU A 244 1.36 -4.59 -4.43
C LEU A 244 1.20 -5.87 -5.29
N ASP A 245 0.05 -6.52 -5.23
CA ASP A 245 -0.28 -7.68 -6.07
C ASP A 245 -0.26 -7.31 -7.57
N ILE A 246 -0.91 -6.20 -7.94
CA ILE A 246 -0.94 -5.69 -9.33
C ILE A 246 0.48 -5.43 -9.83
N LEU A 247 1.32 -4.75 -9.04
CA LEU A 247 2.70 -4.44 -9.40
C LEU A 247 3.52 -5.71 -9.60
N ASN A 248 3.45 -6.66 -8.65
CA ASN A 248 4.21 -7.91 -8.74
C ASN A 248 3.78 -8.75 -9.95
N HIS A 249 2.48 -8.90 -10.19
CA HIS A 249 1.96 -9.65 -11.34
C HIS A 249 2.24 -8.95 -12.67
N CYS A 250 2.09 -7.62 -12.74
CA CYS A 250 2.36 -6.86 -13.96
C CYS A 250 3.87 -6.88 -14.28
N PHE A 251 4.74 -6.69 -13.30
CA PHE A 251 6.19 -6.77 -13.50
C PHE A 251 6.61 -8.16 -14.00
N ALA A 252 6.01 -9.23 -13.48
CA ALA A 252 6.27 -10.59 -13.95
C ALA A 252 5.89 -10.83 -15.43
N LEU A 253 5.00 -10.03 -16.02
CA LEU A 253 4.71 -10.09 -17.46
C LEU A 253 5.79 -9.42 -18.30
N TYR A 254 6.47 -8.40 -17.75
CA TYR A 254 7.43 -7.57 -18.46
C TYR A 254 8.89 -7.86 -18.12
N ASN A 255 9.21 -8.59 -17.05
CA ASN A 255 10.58 -8.77 -16.53
C ASN A 255 11.59 -9.36 -17.53
N LYS A 256 11.11 -9.93 -18.64
CA LYS A 256 11.90 -10.49 -19.74
C LYS A 256 11.74 -9.72 -21.06
N SER A 257 11.03 -8.59 -21.07
CA SER A 257 10.78 -7.81 -22.27
C SER A 257 11.93 -6.85 -22.52
N PHE A 258 12.75 -7.15 -23.52
CA PHE A 258 13.86 -6.32 -23.97
C PHE A 258 13.78 -6.12 -25.48
N ASP A 259 14.33 -5.03 -25.98
CA ASP A 259 14.56 -4.83 -27.40
C ASP A 259 15.91 -5.48 -27.77
N PRO A 260 15.94 -6.59 -28.54
CA PRO A 260 17.18 -7.31 -28.83
C PRO A 260 18.28 -6.45 -29.46
N GLU A 261 17.91 -5.37 -30.16
CA GLU A 261 18.86 -4.47 -30.82
C GLU A 261 19.50 -3.46 -29.85
N LYS A 262 18.90 -3.26 -28.67
CA LYS A 262 19.35 -2.29 -27.66
C LYS A 262 19.98 -2.94 -26.43
N ILE A 263 20.01 -4.27 -26.34
CA ILE A 263 20.63 -4.97 -25.21
C ILE A 263 22.11 -4.63 -25.13
N GLY A 264 22.55 -4.16 -23.97
CA GLY A 264 23.93 -3.75 -23.72
C GLY A 264 24.38 -3.98 -22.28
N PRO A 265 25.60 -3.55 -21.91
CA PRO A 265 26.07 -3.58 -20.54
C PRO A 265 25.11 -2.86 -19.59
N GLN A 266 25.04 -3.33 -18.35
CA GLN A 266 24.16 -2.86 -17.28
C GLN A 266 24.96 -2.45 -16.03
N PRO A 267 25.86 -1.45 -16.11
CA PRO A 267 26.65 -0.99 -14.96
C PRO A 267 25.80 -0.41 -13.83
N GLU A 268 24.69 0.28 -14.12
CA GLU A 268 23.86 0.89 -13.08
C GLU A 268 23.08 -0.16 -12.29
N ARG A 269 22.57 -1.22 -12.96
CA ARG A 269 22.07 -2.41 -12.28
C ARG A 269 23.15 -3.09 -11.44
N ALA A 270 24.35 -3.28 -11.99
CA ALA A 270 25.43 -3.98 -11.30
C ALA A 270 25.84 -3.25 -10.00
N LYS A 271 25.96 -1.92 -10.05
CA LYS A 271 26.17 -1.07 -8.86
C LYS A 271 25.05 -1.21 -7.84
N LEU A 272 23.78 -1.23 -8.30
CA LEU A 272 22.62 -1.39 -7.41
C LEU A 272 22.68 -2.73 -6.64
N GLU A 273 22.94 -3.84 -7.34
CA GLU A 273 23.08 -5.15 -6.69
C GLU A 273 24.32 -5.20 -5.78
N GLN A 274 25.41 -4.56 -6.17
CA GLN A 274 26.63 -4.47 -5.36
C GLN A 274 26.39 -3.75 -4.03
N MET A 275 25.70 -2.60 -4.04
CA MET A 275 25.35 -1.88 -2.82
C MET A 275 24.60 -2.77 -1.83
N VAL A 276 23.64 -3.56 -2.32
CA VAL A 276 22.87 -4.50 -1.47
C VAL A 276 23.76 -5.63 -0.95
N ARG A 277 24.70 -6.13 -1.77
CA ARG A 277 25.65 -7.16 -1.32
C ARG A 277 26.59 -6.63 -0.23
N ILE A 278 27.16 -5.43 -0.40
CA ILE A 278 28.04 -4.80 0.59
C ILE A 278 27.28 -4.64 1.91
N GLU A 279 26.07 -4.08 1.87
CA GLU A 279 25.27 -3.86 3.07
C GLU A 279 24.92 -5.18 3.78
N LEU A 280 24.65 -6.25 3.03
CA LEU A 280 24.42 -7.61 3.57
C LEU A 280 25.71 -8.35 3.99
N GLY A 281 26.90 -7.74 3.87
CA GLY A 281 28.19 -8.41 4.15
C GLY A 281 28.47 -9.59 3.22
N LEU A 282 27.94 -9.55 2.01
CA LEU A 282 28.16 -10.53 0.95
C LEU A 282 29.37 -10.22 0.07
N GLU A 283 29.83 -8.98 0.11
CA GLU A 283 30.94 -8.45 -0.67
C GLU A 283 31.68 -7.44 0.22
N GLU A 284 33.01 -7.39 0.12
CA GLU A 284 33.81 -6.40 0.84
C GLU A 284 33.68 -5.02 0.16
N GLY A 285 33.48 -3.98 0.96
CA GLY A 285 33.34 -2.61 0.47
C GLY A 285 32.78 -1.69 1.53
N GLU A 286 32.85 -0.38 1.28
CA GLU A 286 32.23 0.63 2.11
C GLU A 286 30.85 0.96 1.53
N GLY A 287 29.80 0.71 2.32
CA GLY A 287 28.43 1.07 1.96
C GLY A 287 28.22 2.59 2.01
N PRO A 288 27.21 3.11 1.32
CA PRO A 288 26.81 4.51 1.46
C PRO A 288 26.39 4.85 2.91
N GLU A 289 26.68 6.08 3.36
CA GLU A 289 26.25 6.56 4.69
C GLU A 289 24.72 6.55 4.85
N ASP A 290 23.99 7.03 3.84
CA ASP A 290 22.53 6.87 3.72
C ASP A 290 22.21 5.84 2.64
N PHE A 291 22.20 4.56 3.05
CA PHE A 291 21.84 3.45 2.17
C PHE A 291 20.50 3.64 1.48
N LEU A 292 19.47 4.11 2.18
CA LEU A 292 18.13 4.22 1.63
C LEU A 292 18.07 5.26 0.50
N ALA A 293 18.63 6.45 0.74
CA ALA A 293 18.66 7.49 -0.29
C ALA A 293 19.52 7.08 -1.49
N ALA A 294 20.69 6.49 -1.24
CA ALA A 294 21.57 5.99 -2.29
C ALA A 294 20.92 4.87 -3.10
N TYR A 295 20.26 3.92 -2.43
CA TYR A 295 19.56 2.80 -3.06
C TYR A 295 18.44 3.31 -3.98
N GLN A 296 17.57 4.21 -3.51
CA GLN A 296 16.49 4.74 -4.35
C GLN A 296 16.99 5.63 -5.50
N ALA A 297 18.08 6.38 -5.30
CA ALA A 297 18.71 7.11 -6.40
C ALA A 297 19.26 6.16 -7.47
N GLN A 298 19.91 5.07 -7.03
CA GLN A 298 20.48 4.07 -7.91
C GLN A 298 19.41 3.20 -8.60
N GLN A 299 18.27 2.95 -7.96
CA GLN A 299 17.09 2.30 -8.58
C GLN A 299 16.60 3.08 -9.80
N ARG A 300 16.51 4.41 -9.71
CA ARG A 300 16.09 5.26 -10.85
C ARG A 300 17.09 5.20 -12.01
N LYS A 301 18.39 5.15 -11.72
CA LYS A 301 19.43 4.98 -12.75
C LYS A 301 19.35 3.61 -13.40
N ALA A 302 19.21 2.54 -12.61
CA ALA A 302 19.04 1.18 -13.11
C ALA A 302 17.75 1.01 -13.94
N GLN A 303 16.65 1.68 -13.56
CA GLN A 303 15.42 1.70 -14.35
C GLN A 303 15.61 2.45 -15.66
N LYS A 304 16.27 3.61 -15.64
CA LYS A 304 16.56 4.36 -16.86
C LYS A 304 17.42 3.54 -17.83
N GLU A 305 18.48 2.90 -17.32
CA GLU A 305 19.31 1.94 -18.07
C GLU A 305 18.46 0.79 -18.66
N LEU A 306 17.57 0.22 -17.87
CA LEU A 306 16.66 -0.84 -18.32
C LEU A 306 15.74 -0.36 -19.46
N ASN A 307 15.21 0.85 -19.37
CA ASN A 307 14.33 1.43 -20.38
C ASN A 307 15.08 1.83 -21.66
N GLU A 308 16.34 2.30 -21.55
CA GLU A 308 17.22 2.55 -22.69
C GLU A 308 17.50 1.27 -23.50
N GLN A 309 17.42 0.09 -22.85
CA GLN A 309 17.51 -1.23 -23.48
C GLN A 309 16.16 -1.74 -24.02
N GLY A 310 15.17 -0.85 -24.14
CA GLY A 310 13.86 -1.14 -24.72
C GLY A 310 12.89 -1.89 -23.80
N HIS A 311 13.16 -1.96 -22.50
CA HIS A 311 12.22 -2.50 -21.54
C HIS A 311 11.03 -1.52 -21.32
N PRO A 312 9.78 -2.00 -21.29
CA PRO A 312 8.60 -1.12 -21.26
C PRO A 312 8.24 -0.59 -19.87
N TRP A 313 8.89 -1.05 -18.79
CA TRP A 313 8.50 -0.72 -17.42
C TRP A 313 8.72 0.76 -17.03
N THR A 314 7.64 1.52 -17.01
CA THR A 314 7.64 2.96 -16.69
C THR A 314 7.14 3.29 -15.28
N VAL A 315 6.87 2.29 -14.44
CA VAL A 315 6.45 2.51 -13.04
C VAL A 315 7.64 2.89 -12.17
N THR A 316 7.76 4.16 -11.79
CA THR A 316 8.93 4.67 -11.06
C THR A 316 8.74 4.66 -9.56
N ASP A 317 7.51 4.89 -9.08
CA ASP A 317 7.24 5.05 -7.65
C ASP A 317 5.96 4.30 -7.24
N PHE A 318 6.07 3.57 -6.13
CA PHE A 318 4.96 2.98 -5.39
C PHE A 318 4.83 3.74 -4.07
N ILE A 319 3.71 4.44 -3.89
CA ILE A 319 3.42 5.25 -2.71
C ILE A 319 2.30 4.57 -1.93
N THR A 320 2.56 4.15 -0.69
CA THR A 320 1.55 3.56 0.17
C THR A 320 1.15 4.54 1.27
N MET A 321 -0.14 4.62 1.59
CA MET A 321 -0.68 5.47 2.65
C MET A 321 -1.61 4.65 3.53
N GLY A 322 -1.45 4.72 4.85
CA GLY A 322 -2.33 3.97 5.76
C GLY A 322 -2.23 2.46 5.59
N SER A 323 -1.04 1.96 5.25
CA SER A 323 -0.90 0.60 4.73
C SER A 323 -1.00 -0.49 5.81
N PRO A 324 -1.92 -1.47 5.67
CA PRO A 324 -1.94 -2.68 6.51
C PRO A 324 -0.73 -3.60 6.27
N LEU A 325 0.12 -3.35 5.26
CA LEU A 325 1.33 -4.13 4.99
C LEU A 325 2.33 -4.12 6.16
N THR A 326 2.23 -3.17 7.08
CA THR A 326 2.97 -3.20 8.35
C THR A 326 2.71 -4.49 9.14
N HIS A 327 1.51 -5.08 8.99
CA HIS A 327 1.08 -6.31 9.65
C HIS A 327 1.08 -7.50 8.70
N SER A 328 1.96 -7.54 7.69
CA SER A 328 2.00 -8.60 6.66
C SER A 328 2.16 -10.00 7.22
N GLU A 329 2.94 -10.15 8.30
CA GLU A 329 3.12 -11.42 9.03
C GLU A 329 1.84 -11.94 9.70
N PHE A 330 0.80 -11.11 9.75
CA PHE A 330 -0.48 -11.41 10.37
C PHE A 330 -1.62 -11.49 9.37
N LEU A 331 -1.60 -10.60 8.37
CA LEU A 331 -2.62 -10.49 7.34
C LEU A 331 -2.32 -11.42 6.16
N ILE A 332 -1.13 -11.30 5.56
CA ILE A 332 -0.80 -12.03 4.33
C ILE A 332 -0.28 -13.44 4.65
N ALA A 333 0.57 -13.56 5.67
CA ALA A 333 1.12 -14.83 6.13
C ALA A 333 0.48 -15.27 7.46
N ARG A 334 0.72 -16.53 7.85
CA ARG A 334 0.33 -17.08 9.16
C ARG A 334 1.21 -16.55 10.29
N ASP A 335 2.49 -16.33 10.00
CA ASP A 335 3.49 -15.79 10.92
C ASP A 335 4.69 -15.18 10.16
N HIS A 336 5.67 -14.68 10.93
CA HIS A 336 6.88 -14.06 10.41
C HIS A 336 7.75 -15.02 9.59
N ALA A 337 7.83 -16.30 9.99
CA ALA A 337 8.65 -17.28 9.30
C ALA A 337 8.07 -17.61 7.92
N GLU A 338 6.76 -17.78 7.82
CA GLU A 338 6.09 -17.98 6.54
C GLU A 338 6.20 -16.73 5.64
N LEU A 339 6.09 -15.52 6.18
CA LEU A 339 6.29 -14.30 5.38
C LEU A 339 7.70 -14.30 4.74
N ARG A 340 8.72 -14.63 5.51
CA ARG A 340 10.10 -14.74 5.03
C ARG A 340 10.27 -15.85 4.00
N GLU A 341 9.65 -16.99 4.21
CA GLU A 341 9.65 -18.08 3.24
C GLU A 341 8.97 -17.68 1.92
N MET A 342 7.82 -17.00 1.97
CA MET A 342 7.12 -16.50 0.78
C MET A 342 7.97 -15.51 -0.01
N GLN A 343 8.73 -14.64 0.67
CA GLN A 343 9.66 -13.70 0.04
C GLN A 343 10.84 -14.44 -0.60
N GLN A 344 11.47 -15.37 0.14
CA GLN A 344 12.57 -16.20 -0.37
C GLN A 344 12.17 -17.03 -1.59
N ARG A 345 10.95 -17.56 -1.59
CA ARG A 345 10.36 -18.30 -2.72
C ARG A 345 9.79 -17.40 -3.82
N ARG A 346 9.95 -16.08 -3.70
CA ARG A 346 9.50 -15.08 -4.69
C ARG A 346 8.00 -15.11 -4.97
N VAL A 347 7.21 -15.50 -3.97
CA VAL A 347 5.74 -15.39 -3.99
C VAL A 347 5.35 -13.94 -3.70
N LEU A 348 6.04 -13.31 -2.74
CA LEU A 348 5.92 -11.89 -2.44
C LEU A 348 7.23 -11.18 -2.77
N PRO A 349 7.17 -9.95 -3.30
CA PRO A 349 8.37 -9.15 -3.49
C PRO A 349 8.92 -8.68 -2.13
N SER A 350 10.23 -8.43 -2.09
CA SER A 350 10.93 -7.73 -1.01
C SER A 350 11.62 -6.48 -1.58
N CYS A 351 11.99 -5.53 -0.71
CA CYS A 351 12.67 -4.31 -1.11
C CYS A 351 13.89 -4.09 -0.19
N PRO A 352 15.12 -4.43 -0.62
CA PRO A 352 15.52 -4.88 -1.96
C PRO A 352 15.05 -6.29 -2.36
N PRO A 353 15.05 -6.66 -3.66
CA PRO A 353 14.70 -8.00 -4.12
C PRO A 353 15.63 -9.10 -3.61
N VAL A 354 15.10 -10.32 -3.47
CA VAL A 354 15.87 -11.49 -3.01
C VAL A 354 16.99 -11.85 -4.00
N LEU A 355 18.20 -12.02 -3.46
CA LEU A 355 19.39 -12.37 -4.23
C LEU A 355 19.61 -13.88 -4.33
N GLU A 356 19.93 -14.37 -5.53
CA GLU A 356 20.37 -15.74 -5.81
C GLU A 356 21.85 -15.80 -6.17
N TYR A 357 22.52 -16.87 -5.75
CA TYR A 357 23.93 -17.10 -6.08
C TYR A 357 24.10 -17.51 -7.55
N ASP A 358 24.96 -16.78 -8.26
CA ASP A 358 25.37 -17.11 -9.61
C ASP A 358 26.81 -17.62 -9.60
N ALA A 359 26.99 -18.90 -9.90
CA ALA A 359 28.30 -19.53 -9.97
C ALA A 359 29.20 -18.98 -11.08
N LYS A 360 28.65 -18.28 -12.08
CA LYS A 360 29.44 -17.67 -13.17
C LYS A 360 30.11 -16.38 -12.75
N THR A 361 29.40 -15.51 -12.03
CA THR A 361 29.97 -14.24 -11.57
C THR A 361 30.62 -14.38 -10.19
N GLY A 362 30.26 -15.42 -9.42
CA GLY A 362 30.67 -15.58 -8.03
C GLY A 362 29.90 -14.70 -7.04
N PHE A 363 28.95 -13.89 -7.55
CA PHE A 363 28.15 -12.97 -6.75
C PHE A 363 26.71 -13.44 -6.61
N ARG A 364 25.93 -12.71 -5.78
CA ARG A 364 24.48 -12.89 -5.71
C ARG A 364 23.74 -11.76 -6.42
N HIS A 365 22.68 -12.12 -7.15
CA HIS A 365 21.92 -11.24 -8.03
C HIS A 365 20.42 -11.48 -7.90
N TRP A 366 19.58 -10.46 -8.06
CA TRP A 366 18.14 -10.65 -8.33
C TRP A 366 17.86 -10.73 -9.84
N THR A 367 18.94 -10.75 -10.62
CA THR A 367 18.93 -10.89 -12.07
C THR A 367 19.68 -12.14 -12.52
N TYR A 368 19.28 -12.70 -13.66
CA TYR A 368 19.88 -13.91 -14.23
C TYR A 368 20.04 -13.79 -15.74
N ARG A 369 20.96 -14.59 -16.29
CA ARG A 369 21.13 -14.75 -17.73
C ARG A 369 19.94 -15.56 -18.27
N SER A 370 19.09 -14.92 -19.05
CA SER A 370 17.98 -15.57 -19.75
C SER A 370 18.31 -15.77 -21.23
N GLN A 371 17.51 -16.56 -21.95
CA GLN A 371 17.65 -16.69 -23.41
C GLN A 371 17.43 -15.36 -24.15
N VAL A 372 16.71 -14.40 -23.54
CA VAL A 372 16.44 -13.08 -24.14
C VAL A 372 17.72 -12.27 -24.34
N VAL A 373 18.64 -12.32 -23.37
CA VAL A 373 19.94 -11.62 -23.46
C VAL A 373 20.99 -12.42 -24.24
N GLY A 374 20.70 -13.69 -24.54
CA GLY A 374 21.58 -14.57 -25.31
C GLY A 374 23.03 -14.58 -24.82
N ASP A 375 23.96 -14.45 -25.79
CA ASP A 375 25.41 -14.39 -25.55
C ASP A 375 25.95 -12.94 -25.56
N VAL A 376 25.08 -11.94 -25.45
CA VAL A 376 25.51 -10.54 -25.36
C VAL A 376 26.32 -10.33 -24.08
N GLY A 377 27.53 -9.79 -24.21
CA GLY A 377 28.46 -9.54 -23.10
C GLY A 377 29.07 -10.81 -22.47
N ASN A 378 30.08 -10.60 -21.63
CA ASN A 378 30.80 -11.68 -20.96
C ASN A 378 30.03 -12.24 -19.75
N ARG A 379 29.71 -13.53 -19.72
CA ARG A 379 28.88 -14.14 -18.63
C ARG A 379 29.53 -14.13 -17.25
N TYR A 380 30.82 -13.88 -17.19
CA TYR A 380 31.56 -13.80 -15.93
C TYR A 380 31.56 -12.38 -15.35
N GLU A 381 31.13 -11.37 -16.11
CA GLU A 381 31.09 -9.98 -15.67
C GLU A 381 29.75 -9.63 -15.03
N ALA A 382 29.80 -8.94 -13.88
CA ALA A 382 28.62 -8.49 -13.17
C ALA A 382 27.81 -7.45 -13.95
N GLU A 383 28.44 -6.72 -14.88
CA GLU A 383 27.82 -5.69 -15.73
C GLU A 383 27.21 -6.26 -17.01
N ALA A 384 27.40 -7.55 -17.33
CA ALA A 384 26.77 -8.11 -18.51
C ALA A 384 25.24 -8.02 -18.43
N PRO A 385 24.53 -7.94 -19.59
CA PRO A 385 23.08 -7.86 -19.60
C PRO A 385 22.43 -9.08 -18.96
N ARG A 386 21.48 -8.81 -18.05
CA ARG A 386 20.72 -9.82 -17.28
C ARG A 386 19.26 -9.40 -17.20
N CYS A 387 18.37 -10.38 -17.08
CA CYS A 387 16.96 -10.14 -16.86
C CYS A 387 16.64 -10.23 -15.36
N PRO A 388 15.81 -9.35 -14.81
CA PRO A 388 15.28 -9.52 -13.46
C PRO A 388 14.43 -10.77 -13.30
N HIS A 389 14.46 -11.39 -12.12
CA HIS A 389 13.45 -12.37 -11.77
C HIS A 389 12.08 -11.72 -11.59
N HIS A 390 11.03 -12.53 -11.66
CA HIS A 390 9.64 -12.05 -11.75
C HIS A 390 9.18 -11.25 -10.52
N SER A 391 9.76 -11.47 -9.33
CA SER A 391 9.45 -10.67 -8.13
C SER A 391 10.40 -9.48 -7.87
N ALA A 392 11.27 -9.11 -8.81
CA ALA A 392 12.29 -8.06 -8.61
C ALA A 392 11.78 -6.63 -8.92
N VAL A 393 10.47 -6.39 -8.77
CA VAL A 393 9.85 -5.09 -9.07
C VAL A 393 10.54 -3.94 -8.32
N PHE A 394 10.89 -4.15 -7.05
CA PHE A 394 11.61 -3.17 -6.23
C PHE A 394 13.13 -3.14 -6.47
N GLY A 395 13.61 -3.70 -7.57
CA GLY A 395 14.90 -3.33 -8.16
C GLY A 395 14.80 -2.10 -9.06
N TYR A 396 13.59 -1.79 -9.55
CA TYR A 396 13.35 -0.77 -10.60
C TYR A 396 12.18 0.17 -10.29
N THR A 397 11.58 0.05 -9.10
CA THR A 397 10.51 0.92 -8.62
C THR A 397 10.81 1.32 -7.18
N CYS A 398 10.82 2.63 -6.90
CA CYS A 398 11.03 3.17 -5.55
C CYS A 398 9.77 2.99 -4.70
N TRP A 399 9.92 2.60 -3.44
CA TRP A 399 8.79 2.47 -2.51
C TRP A 399 8.89 3.52 -1.40
N THR A 400 7.86 4.37 -1.27
CA THR A 400 7.68 5.28 -0.13
C THR A 400 6.38 4.97 0.59
N ASN A 401 6.41 4.87 1.92
CA ASN A 401 5.26 4.55 2.75
C ASN A 401 4.98 5.67 3.76
N PHE A 402 3.77 6.22 3.69
CA PHE A 402 3.24 7.17 4.64
C PHE A 402 2.41 6.42 5.69
N TYR A 403 2.74 6.63 6.96
CA TYR A 403 2.00 6.03 8.07
C TYR A 403 1.79 7.04 9.18
N SER A 404 0.71 6.86 9.94
CA SER A 404 0.43 7.65 11.13
C SER A 404 0.83 6.88 12.39
N PRO A 405 1.85 7.34 13.14
CA PRO A 405 2.23 6.71 14.40
C PRO A 405 1.03 6.63 15.33
N HIS A 406 0.70 5.43 15.77
CA HIS A 406 -0.36 5.23 16.75
C HIS A 406 0.23 5.11 18.16
N SER A 407 -0.52 5.59 19.14
CA SER A 407 -0.26 5.35 20.55
C SER A 407 -1.58 5.02 21.21
N PHE A 408 -1.62 3.94 22.00
CA PHE A 408 -2.88 3.35 22.46
C PHE A 408 -3.81 2.97 21.28
N VAL A 409 -5.08 2.61 21.52
CA VAL A 409 -5.99 2.10 20.46
C VAL A 409 -6.60 3.22 19.60
N VAL A 410 -6.71 4.44 20.12
CA VAL A 410 -7.55 5.50 19.52
C VAL A 410 -6.77 6.67 18.89
N LYS A 411 -5.50 6.86 19.24
CA LYS A 411 -4.67 7.96 18.71
C LYS A 411 -3.82 7.45 17.54
N GLY A 412 -3.87 8.16 16.42
CA GLY A 412 -3.22 7.79 15.16
C GLY A 412 -4.00 6.77 14.32
N ASP A 413 -3.28 5.94 13.58
CA ASP A 413 -3.83 4.93 12.68
C ASP A 413 -3.30 3.54 13.04
N LEU A 414 -4.16 2.74 13.69
CA LEU A 414 -3.86 1.37 14.13
C LEU A 414 -3.58 0.41 12.96
N ILE A 415 -4.15 0.69 11.79
CA ILE A 415 -4.00 -0.15 10.59
C ILE A 415 -2.63 0.09 9.98
N SER A 416 -2.14 1.33 10.03
CA SER A 416 -0.87 1.73 9.44
C SER A 416 0.33 1.54 10.35
N GLY A 417 1.50 1.50 9.72
CA GLY A 417 2.78 1.45 10.41
C GLY A 417 3.94 1.42 9.40
N PRO A 418 5.18 1.36 9.90
CA PRO A 418 6.35 1.23 9.04
C PRO A 418 6.32 -0.11 8.29
N VAL A 419 6.57 -0.09 6.98
CA VAL A 419 6.58 -1.31 6.14
C VAL A 419 8.01 -1.73 5.74
N ALA A 420 9.02 -0.92 6.04
CA ALA A 420 10.42 -1.23 5.75
C ALA A 420 10.84 -2.58 6.33
N ARG A 421 10.54 -2.84 7.61
CA ARG A 421 10.96 -4.08 8.28
C ARG A 421 10.27 -5.34 7.74
N PRO A 422 8.92 -5.38 7.57
CA PRO A 422 8.26 -6.54 6.95
C PRO A 422 8.76 -6.87 5.54
N PHE A 423 9.23 -5.88 4.77
CA PHE A 423 9.70 -6.06 3.39
C PHE A 423 11.22 -5.99 3.21
N ALA A 424 11.97 -5.87 4.31
CA ALA A 424 13.43 -5.89 4.31
C ALA A 424 13.97 -7.24 3.82
N LEU A 425 15.15 -7.19 3.24
CA LEU A 425 15.94 -8.36 2.88
C LEU A 425 16.85 -8.72 4.06
N ASP A 426 16.54 -9.85 4.70
CA ASP A 426 17.27 -10.34 5.87
C ASP A 426 18.35 -11.37 5.49
N ARG A 427 19.51 -11.28 6.13
CA ARG A 427 20.59 -12.27 6.05
C ARG A 427 21.34 -12.36 7.38
N GLY A 428 21.10 -13.43 8.12
CA GLY A 428 21.72 -13.62 9.43
C GLY A 428 21.29 -12.53 10.41
N ASP A 429 22.24 -11.78 10.92
CA ASP A 429 22.06 -10.62 11.80
C ASP A 429 21.87 -9.29 11.03
N LYS A 430 22.10 -9.28 9.72
CA LYS A 430 21.95 -8.09 8.87
C LYS A 430 20.58 -8.04 8.20
N SER A 431 20.05 -6.82 8.05
CA SER A 431 18.77 -6.54 7.41
C SER A 431 18.87 -5.25 6.62
N VAL A 432 18.38 -5.25 5.38
CA VAL A 432 18.46 -4.10 4.48
C VAL A 432 17.09 -3.78 3.92
N SER A 433 16.69 -2.51 3.96
CA SER A 433 15.41 -2.04 3.41
C SER A 433 15.62 -0.91 2.41
N GLY A 434 14.96 -1.03 1.25
CA GLY A 434 14.85 0.03 0.25
C GLY A 434 13.56 0.86 0.35
N VAL A 435 12.71 0.59 1.35
CA VAL A 435 11.47 1.33 1.58
C VAL A 435 11.71 2.56 2.44
N ARG A 436 11.23 3.72 1.99
CA ARG A 436 11.24 4.96 2.77
C ARG A 436 9.96 5.08 3.58
N ASP A 437 10.03 4.84 4.88
CA ASP A 437 8.94 5.07 5.82
C ASP A 437 8.93 6.54 6.28
N LEU A 438 7.81 7.24 6.03
CA LEU A 438 7.58 8.64 6.41
C LEU A 438 6.45 8.72 7.45
N PRO A 439 6.77 9.02 8.73
CA PRO A 439 5.76 9.27 9.73
C PRO A 439 5.07 10.62 9.46
N VAL A 440 3.75 10.58 9.36
CA VAL A 440 2.90 11.75 9.16
C VAL A 440 1.69 11.70 10.09
N LEU A 441 0.92 12.79 10.22
CA LEU A 441 -0.28 12.80 11.08
C LEU A 441 0.02 12.29 12.50
N ASN A 442 1.07 12.84 13.13
CA ASN A 442 1.58 12.38 14.44
C ASN A 442 0.65 12.76 15.62
N GLU A 443 -0.38 13.57 15.33
CA GLU A 443 -1.38 14.04 16.28
C GLU A 443 -2.77 13.76 15.70
N GLY A 444 -3.75 13.55 16.58
CA GLY A 444 -5.14 13.32 16.19
C GLY A 444 -5.68 11.94 16.57
N LEU A 445 -7.01 11.89 16.70
CA LEU A 445 -7.78 10.66 16.91
C LEU A 445 -8.23 10.13 15.55
N VAL A 446 -8.03 8.84 15.28
CA VAL A 446 -8.49 8.16 14.06
C VAL A 446 -8.10 8.89 12.77
N THR A 447 -6.81 8.82 12.41
CA THR A 447 -6.22 9.59 11.30
C THR A 447 -6.26 8.87 9.94
N HIS A 448 -6.79 7.65 9.88
CA HIS A 448 -6.67 6.74 8.72
C HIS A 448 -7.14 7.33 7.37
N ASN A 449 -8.11 8.24 7.38
CA ASN A 449 -8.67 8.83 6.16
C ASN A 449 -8.11 10.22 5.84
N ASN A 450 -7.10 10.70 6.59
CA ASN A 450 -6.63 12.09 6.50
C ASN A 450 -5.30 12.27 5.74
N TYR A 451 -4.75 11.22 5.12
CA TYR A 451 -3.42 11.24 4.48
C TYR A 451 -3.25 12.30 3.36
N TRP A 452 -4.33 12.78 2.77
CA TRP A 452 -4.33 13.91 1.82
C TRP A 452 -5.44 14.91 2.13
N ASN A 453 -5.95 14.94 3.36
CA ASN A 453 -6.96 15.91 3.77
C ASN A 453 -6.29 17.26 4.09
N CYS A 454 -6.58 18.28 3.30
CA CYS A 454 -6.05 19.64 3.47
C CYS A 454 -6.59 20.36 4.72
N ASP A 455 -7.76 19.95 5.22
CA ASP A 455 -8.40 20.58 6.39
C ASP A 455 -7.90 19.98 7.71
N CYS A 456 -7.30 18.79 7.66
CA CYS A 456 -6.66 18.18 8.81
C CYS A 456 -5.33 18.89 9.05
N ARG A 457 -5.18 19.59 10.18
CA ARG A 457 -3.95 20.32 10.53
C ARG A 457 -3.41 19.82 11.86
N LEU A 458 -2.09 19.66 11.93
CA LEU A 458 -1.37 19.37 13.16
C LEU A 458 -1.06 20.68 13.88
N SER A 459 -0.89 20.63 15.21
CA SER A 459 -0.54 21.82 16.00
C SER A 459 0.82 22.41 15.59
N THR A 460 1.68 21.58 14.99
CA THR A 460 3.01 21.96 14.48
C THR A 460 2.98 22.55 13.06
N ASP A 461 1.83 22.62 12.38
CA ASP A 461 1.76 23.14 11.02
C ASP A 461 1.82 24.68 11.02
N THR A 462 2.91 25.24 10.50
CA THR A 462 3.18 26.69 10.47
C THR A 462 2.92 27.38 9.13
N GLY A 463 2.53 26.64 8.08
CA GLY A 463 2.25 27.18 6.74
C GLY A 463 0.90 26.71 6.20
N ASP A 464 0.44 27.29 5.09
CA ASP A 464 -0.92 27.10 4.57
C ASP A 464 -1.28 25.65 4.22
N THR A 465 -0.29 24.85 3.81
CA THR A 465 -0.44 23.42 3.48
C THR A 465 -0.01 22.55 4.66
N PRO A 466 -0.84 21.60 5.12
CA PRO A 466 -0.48 20.67 6.18
C PRO A 466 0.77 19.84 5.86
N HIS A 467 1.55 19.47 6.88
CA HIS A 467 2.79 18.72 6.71
C HIS A 467 2.64 17.45 5.87
N HIS A 468 1.63 16.62 6.12
CA HIS A 468 1.42 15.37 5.39
C HIS A 468 1.09 15.59 3.91
N VAL A 469 0.32 16.63 3.58
CA VAL A 469 0.01 16.98 2.19
C VAL A 469 1.27 17.49 1.48
N ARG A 470 2.09 18.29 2.17
CA ARG A 470 3.36 18.78 1.63
C ARG A 470 4.34 17.64 1.34
N GLU A 471 4.50 16.69 2.26
CA GLU A 471 5.35 15.52 2.04
C GLU A 471 4.81 14.61 0.92
N LEU A 472 3.48 14.47 0.81
CA LEU A 472 2.85 13.74 -0.30
C LEU A 472 3.13 14.41 -1.66
N ARG A 473 2.95 15.74 -1.76
CA ARG A 473 3.26 16.51 -2.99
C ARG A 473 4.74 16.37 -3.38
N LYS A 474 5.64 16.51 -2.41
CA LYS A 474 7.08 16.32 -2.59
C LYS A 474 7.43 14.91 -3.09
N THR A 475 6.77 13.88 -2.56
CA THR A 475 7.01 12.48 -2.94
C THR A 475 6.43 12.16 -4.32
N LEU A 476 5.25 12.68 -4.65
CA LEU A 476 4.68 12.56 -6.00
C LEU A 476 5.57 13.25 -7.04
N ASN A 477 6.14 14.40 -6.68
CA ASN A 477 7.02 15.19 -7.53
C ASN A 477 6.41 15.42 -8.93
N LEU A 478 5.21 16.01 -8.97
CA LEU A 478 4.48 16.22 -10.23
C LEU A 478 5.17 17.24 -11.15
N ASN A 479 6.09 18.04 -10.63
CA ASN A 479 6.93 18.95 -11.41
C ASN A 479 8.38 18.46 -11.51
N ALA A 480 8.58 17.17 -11.76
CA ALA A 480 9.92 16.57 -11.86
C ALA A 480 10.85 17.37 -12.80
N GLU A 481 12.10 17.57 -12.36
CA GLU A 481 13.14 18.28 -13.13
C GLU A 481 13.65 17.46 -14.33
#